data_AF-A0A955PRJ6-F1
#
_entry.id   AF-A0A955PRJ6-F1
#
_cell.length_a   1.000
_cell.length_b   1.000
_cell.length_c   1.000
_cell.angle_alpha   90.00
_cell.angle_beta   90.00
_cell.angle_gamma   90.00
#
_symmetry.space_group_name_H-M   'P 1'
#
loop_
_entity.id
_entity.type
_entity.pdbx_description
1 polymer ?
#
loop_
_entity_poly.entity_id
_entity_poly.type
_entity_poly.pdbx_seq_one_letter_code
_entity_poly.pdbx_strand_id
1 'polypeptide(L)'
;MPLGFSEGRDGFTPVNEIQYSSGLGNGIFGAGWSYPIPSIFRKTDKGVPRYHDPGDREEDVFIMAGAEDLVPSDCPPELSQWIEDQERAGCSIRCYRPRVEGAFARIERWQNTESGVVHWRSISKENVTSIYGLTDASRVEITEEGSLRTFEWLLERRYDDRGNEMVFHYKTEDESPKRYLKRIQYGNRHAANPSIPSDSDSDFLFDVVFDYGEHGGNQIEENSEWKDRLDPFSSFRSGFEIRTRRLCRRVLVFHRLDSNGDSSLPRLVRCMEFEYDENPYLSKLQRITRRGYGEDGSSRALPPLELTYAPVPDLAAASPKTSDL
;
A
#
# COMPACT_ATOMS: atom_id res chain seq x y z
N MET A 1 5.67 15.14 -1.72
CA MET A 1 4.95 15.85 -2.80
C MET A 1 3.47 15.52 -2.68
N PRO A 2 2.62 16.50 -2.33
CA PRO A 2 1.21 16.23 -2.07
C PRO A 2 0.44 15.76 -3.30
N LEU A 3 -0.48 14.80 -3.12
CA LEU A 3 -1.33 14.25 -4.17
C LEU A 3 -2.67 14.99 -4.31
N GLY A 4 -3.03 15.81 -3.33
CA GLY A 4 -4.27 16.57 -3.33
C GLY A 4 -5.51 15.69 -3.17
N PHE A 5 -5.52 14.76 -2.24
CA PHE A 5 -6.74 14.11 -1.78
C PHE A 5 -7.62 15.13 -1.04
N SER A 6 -8.93 14.92 -1.07
CA SER A 6 -9.85 15.70 -0.24
C SER A 6 -9.72 15.29 1.21
N GLU A 7 -9.90 16.22 2.13
CA GLU A 7 -9.87 15.89 3.55
C GLU A 7 -11.09 15.03 3.91
N GLY A 8 -10.84 13.94 4.63
CA GLY A 8 -11.88 13.15 5.28
C GLY A 8 -12.38 13.84 6.55
N ARG A 9 -13.48 13.32 7.10
CA ARG A 9 -14.01 13.79 8.40
C ARG A 9 -12.95 13.65 9.49
N ASP A 10 -12.84 14.64 10.37
CA ASP A 10 -11.89 14.67 11.49
C ASP A 10 -10.41 14.45 11.09
N GLY A 11 -10.05 14.77 9.86
CA GLY A 11 -8.69 14.56 9.35
C GLY A 11 -8.36 13.10 9.04
N PHE A 12 -9.33 12.19 9.08
CA PHE A 12 -9.18 10.78 8.70
C PHE A 12 -9.06 10.66 7.18
N THR A 13 -7.87 11.01 6.67
CA THR A 13 -7.52 11.07 5.24
C THR A 13 -6.35 10.12 4.96
N PRO A 14 -6.33 9.40 3.82
CA PRO A 14 -5.18 8.60 3.44
C PRO A 14 -3.93 9.46 3.27
N VAL A 15 -2.75 8.83 3.29
CA VAL A 15 -1.48 9.53 3.08
C VAL A 15 -1.54 10.33 1.79
N ASN A 16 -1.45 11.65 1.89
CA ASN A 16 -1.73 12.54 0.77
C ASN A 16 -0.46 12.99 0.06
N GLU A 17 0.56 12.13 -0.04
CA GLU A 17 1.81 12.47 -0.71
C GLU A 17 2.60 11.26 -1.23
N ILE A 18 3.42 11.51 -2.26
CA ILE A 18 4.56 10.65 -2.62
C ILE A 18 5.86 11.24 -2.08
N GLN A 19 6.81 10.39 -1.73
CA GLN A 19 8.08 10.78 -1.12
C GLN A 19 9.25 10.42 -2.03
N TYR A 20 10.29 11.25 -2.01
CA TYR A 20 11.55 10.98 -2.69
C TYR A 20 12.65 10.73 -1.66
N SER A 21 13.47 9.71 -1.90
CA SER A 21 14.72 9.49 -1.18
C SER A 21 15.77 8.92 -2.12
N SER A 22 16.98 9.49 -2.09
CA SER A 22 18.10 8.99 -2.89
C SER A 22 18.56 7.58 -2.50
N GLY A 23 18.21 7.13 -1.29
CA GLY A 23 18.47 5.76 -0.82
C GLY A 23 17.43 4.73 -1.23
N LEU A 24 16.27 5.17 -1.76
CA LEU A 24 15.26 4.26 -2.27
C LEU A 24 15.60 3.80 -3.69
N GLY A 25 15.37 2.51 -3.95
CA GLY A 25 15.60 1.90 -5.26
C GLY A 25 14.50 2.24 -6.27
N ASN A 26 14.31 1.33 -7.23
CA ASN A 26 13.26 1.45 -8.23
C ASN A 26 11.89 1.04 -7.65
N GLY A 27 10.81 1.65 -8.12
CA GLY A 27 9.47 1.44 -7.60
C GLY A 27 8.36 1.80 -8.59
N ILE A 28 7.11 1.81 -8.12
CA ILE A 28 5.93 2.08 -8.96
C ILE A 28 5.83 3.53 -9.43
N PHE A 29 6.58 4.45 -8.82
CA PHE A 29 6.71 5.85 -9.22
C PHE A 29 8.11 6.15 -9.81
N GLY A 30 8.79 5.12 -10.31
CA GLY A 30 10.17 5.23 -10.82
C GLY A 30 11.21 5.32 -9.71
N ALA A 31 12.46 5.61 -10.09
CA ALA A 31 13.61 5.58 -9.20
C ALA A 31 13.53 6.61 -8.06
N GLY A 32 13.70 6.15 -6.83
CA GLY A 32 13.77 6.97 -5.63
C GLY A 32 12.42 7.48 -5.11
N TRP A 33 11.32 7.22 -5.82
CA TRP A 33 9.97 7.66 -5.43
C TRP A 33 9.13 6.51 -4.87
N SER A 34 8.37 6.81 -3.82
CA SER A 34 7.43 5.85 -3.22
C SER A 34 6.15 6.54 -2.75
N TYR A 35 5.09 5.74 -2.60
CA TYR A 35 3.91 6.09 -1.83
C TYR A 35 3.98 5.28 -0.52
N PRO A 36 4.13 5.91 0.65
CA PRO A 36 4.45 5.21 1.89
C PRO A 36 3.19 4.64 2.54
N ILE A 37 2.66 3.56 1.96
CA ILE A 37 1.60 2.76 2.58
C ILE A 37 2.21 1.76 3.56
N PRO A 38 1.71 1.67 4.81
CA PRO A 38 2.26 0.72 5.77
C PRO A 38 1.90 -0.72 5.39
N SER A 39 2.83 -1.62 5.66
CA SER A 39 2.65 -3.06 5.57
C SER A 39 3.42 -3.75 6.69
N ILE A 40 3.15 -5.04 6.90
CA ILE A 40 3.95 -5.91 7.76
C ILE A 40 4.60 -6.96 6.87
N PHE A 41 5.91 -7.17 6.97
CA PHE A 41 6.63 -8.14 6.12
C PHE A 41 7.72 -8.89 6.89
N ARG A 42 8.13 -10.04 6.37
CA ARG A 42 9.23 -10.83 6.95
C ARG A 42 10.57 -10.13 6.71
N LYS A 43 11.39 -10.01 7.75
CA LYS A 43 12.71 -9.35 7.72
C LYS A 43 13.65 -10.04 6.73
N THR A 44 14.40 -9.25 5.95
CA THR A 44 15.32 -9.77 4.92
C THR A 44 16.78 -9.34 5.08
N ASP A 45 17.09 -8.49 6.07
CA ASP A 45 18.46 -7.94 6.24
C ASP A 45 19.49 -8.98 6.71
N LYS A 46 19.04 -10.09 7.31
CA LYS A 46 19.90 -11.16 7.85
C LYS A 46 19.80 -12.47 7.06
N GLY A 47 19.27 -12.42 5.84
CA GLY A 47 19.04 -13.58 4.99
C GLY A 47 17.62 -13.62 4.44
N VAL A 48 17.35 -14.60 3.59
CA VAL A 48 16.01 -14.84 3.05
C VAL A 48 15.12 -15.47 4.14
N PRO A 49 13.82 -15.11 4.20
CA PRO A 49 12.87 -15.73 5.12
C PRO A 49 12.79 -17.24 4.87
N ARG A 50 12.70 -18.02 5.94
CA ARG A 50 12.52 -19.47 5.83
C ARG A 50 11.06 -19.88 5.95
N TYR A 51 10.16 -18.92 6.23
CA TYR A 51 8.73 -19.13 6.43
C TYR A 51 8.40 -20.01 7.63
N HIS A 52 9.27 -19.99 8.63
CA HIS A 52 8.97 -20.57 9.93
C HIS A 52 8.04 -19.61 10.69
N ASP A 53 6.97 -20.17 11.22
CA ASP A 53 5.92 -19.43 11.91
C ASP A 53 6.02 -19.60 13.43
N PRO A 54 5.36 -18.71 14.20
CA PRO A 54 5.08 -18.89 15.61
C PRO A 54 4.86 -20.33 16.08
N GLY A 55 5.76 -20.85 16.91
CA GLY A 55 5.75 -22.25 17.39
C GLY A 55 6.86 -23.12 16.80
N ASP A 56 7.52 -22.67 15.73
CA ASP A 56 8.71 -23.32 15.20
C ASP A 56 9.96 -23.01 16.03
N ARG A 57 10.99 -23.86 15.91
CA ARG A 57 12.26 -23.72 16.65
C ARG A 57 13.00 -22.41 16.35
N GLU A 58 12.85 -21.88 15.14
CA GLU A 58 13.53 -20.67 14.66
C GLU A 58 12.60 -19.81 13.79
N GLU A 59 11.71 -19.08 14.46
CA GLU A 59 10.70 -18.20 13.84
C GLU A 59 11.34 -17.05 13.04
N ASP A 60 10.76 -16.70 11.90
CA ASP A 60 11.16 -15.48 11.18
C ASP A 60 10.76 -14.23 11.97
N VAL A 61 11.53 -13.16 11.80
CA VAL A 61 11.24 -11.84 12.40
C VAL A 61 10.35 -11.04 11.44
N PHE A 62 9.35 -10.35 11.97
CA PHE A 62 8.47 -9.46 11.21
C PHE A 62 8.89 -8.01 11.39
N ILE A 63 8.66 -7.17 10.38
CA ILE A 63 8.88 -5.73 10.37
C ILE A 63 7.54 -5.05 10.13
N MET A 64 7.20 -4.01 10.90
CA MET A 64 6.03 -3.17 10.66
C MET A 64 6.45 -1.80 10.12
N ALA A 65 5.78 -1.35 9.06
CA ALA A 65 5.96 -0.02 8.45
C ALA A 65 7.42 0.34 8.12
N GLY A 66 8.25 -0.68 7.85
CA GLY A 66 9.66 -0.51 7.48
C GLY A 66 10.60 0.01 8.57
N ALA A 67 10.13 0.16 9.82
CA ALA A 67 10.89 0.87 10.85
C ALA A 67 11.49 -0.04 11.94
N GLU A 68 10.79 -1.10 12.37
CA GLU A 68 11.18 -1.82 13.59
C GLU A 68 10.96 -3.34 13.53
N ASP A 69 11.89 -4.08 14.15
CA ASP A 69 11.77 -5.52 14.41
C ASP A 69 10.63 -5.78 15.40
N LEU A 70 9.63 -6.55 15.00
CA LEU A 70 8.60 -7.03 15.90
C LEU A 70 9.11 -8.22 16.70
N VAL A 71 8.91 -8.16 18.02
CA VAL A 71 9.21 -9.25 18.94
C VAL A 71 7.91 -9.71 19.62
N PRO A 72 7.76 -11.01 19.90
CA PRO A 72 6.63 -11.51 20.67
C PRO A 72 6.52 -10.82 22.02
N SER A 73 5.29 -10.57 22.46
CA SER A 73 4.95 -10.08 23.78
C SER A 73 3.79 -10.86 24.36
N ASP A 74 3.63 -10.79 25.68
CA ASP A 74 2.42 -11.30 26.32
C ASP A 74 1.20 -10.53 25.81
N CYS A 75 0.13 -11.26 25.53
CA CYS A 75 -1.14 -10.64 25.28
C CYS A 75 -1.76 -10.15 26.59
N PRO A 76 -2.43 -8.99 26.60
CA PRO A 76 -3.17 -8.52 27.77
C PRO A 76 -4.16 -9.60 28.26
N PRO A 77 -4.25 -9.87 29.57
CA PRO A 77 -5.20 -10.84 30.12
C PRO A 77 -6.65 -10.54 29.71
N GLU A 78 -6.98 -9.26 29.55
CA GLU A 78 -8.30 -8.76 29.19
C GLU A 78 -8.56 -8.79 27.67
N LEU A 79 -7.57 -9.17 26.85
CA LEU A 79 -7.71 -9.19 25.39
C LEU A 79 -8.91 -10.03 24.95
N SER A 80 -9.16 -11.15 25.64
CA SER A 80 -10.32 -12.00 25.38
C SER A 80 -11.66 -11.35 25.70
N GLN A 81 -11.69 -10.33 26.56
CA GLN A 81 -12.90 -9.58 26.91
C GLN A 81 -13.14 -8.40 25.95
N TRP A 82 -12.11 -7.93 25.27
CA TRP A 82 -12.16 -6.81 24.32
C TRP A 82 -12.45 -7.22 22.89
N ILE A 83 -12.42 -8.52 22.63
CA ILE A 83 -12.66 -9.12 21.33
C ILE A 83 -13.99 -9.85 21.41
N GLU A 84 -14.87 -9.63 20.43
CA GLU A 84 -16.11 -10.37 20.35
C GLU A 84 -15.84 -11.87 20.13
N ASP A 85 -16.58 -12.73 20.84
CA ASP A 85 -16.39 -14.18 20.73
C ASP A 85 -16.51 -14.69 19.28
N GLN A 86 -17.35 -14.05 18.45
CA GLN A 86 -17.48 -14.36 17.03
C GLN A 86 -16.22 -13.99 16.22
N GLU A 87 -15.59 -12.85 16.50
CA GLU A 87 -14.34 -12.43 15.85
C GLU A 87 -13.19 -13.37 16.23
N ARG A 88 -13.17 -13.83 17.49
CA ARG A 88 -12.14 -14.74 17.99
C ARG A 88 -12.34 -16.20 17.58
N ALA A 89 -13.57 -16.61 17.28
CA ALA A 89 -13.91 -18.02 17.04
C ALA A 89 -13.03 -18.61 15.92
N GLY A 90 -12.34 -19.71 16.22
CA GLY A 90 -11.44 -20.37 15.26
C GLY A 90 -10.16 -19.60 14.94
N CYS A 91 -9.78 -18.59 15.74
CA CYS A 91 -8.52 -17.86 15.59
C CYS A 91 -7.63 -17.97 16.84
N SER A 92 -6.33 -18.17 16.61
CA SER A 92 -5.29 -17.99 17.62
C SER A 92 -4.66 -16.61 17.45
N ILE A 93 -4.39 -15.94 18.57
CA ILE A 93 -3.87 -14.57 18.59
C ILE A 93 -2.53 -14.58 19.32
N ARG A 94 -1.52 -13.96 18.70
CA ARG A 94 -0.22 -13.70 19.32
C ARG A 94 0.09 -12.21 19.27
N CYS A 95 0.51 -11.66 20.40
CA CYS A 95 0.82 -10.24 20.51
C CYS A 95 2.29 -9.96 20.22
N TYR A 96 2.55 -8.79 19.66
CA TYR A 96 3.86 -8.31 19.29
C TYR A 96 4.05 -6.86 19.74
N ARG A 97 5.30 -6.48 19.89
CA ARG A 97 5.73 -5.08 20.07
C ARG A 97 6.99 -4.79 19.26
N PRO A 98 7.21 -3.55 18.83
CA PRO A 98 8.50 -3.12 18.29
C PRO A 98 9.63 -3.38 19.30
N ARG A 99 10.82 -3.74 18.81
CA ARG A 99 12.01 -3.88 19.67
C ARG A 99 12.37 -2.55 20.32
N VAL A 100 12.27 -1.45 19.56
CA VAL A 100 12.36 -0.09 20.08
C VAL A 100 10.97 0.51 20.06
N GLU A 101 10.38 0.64 21.25
CA GLU A 101 9.02 1.15 21.41
C GLU A 101 8.96 2.66 21.15
N GLY A 102 7.91 3.12 20.46
CA GLY A 102 7.71 4.55 20.18
C GLY A 102 6.27 4.92 19.89
N ALA A 103 5.56 4.09 19.13
CA ALA A 103 4.15 4.32 18.80
C ALA A 103 3.17 3.85 19.89
N PHE A 104 3.60 2.93 20.77
CA PHE A 104 2.74 2.29 21.77
C PHE A 104 1.48 1.67 21.16
N ALA A 105 1.62 1.12 19.94
CA ALA A 105 0.55 0.44 19.25
C ALA A 105 0.46 -1.01 19.75
N ARG A 106 -0.75 -1.51 19.95
CA ARG A 106 -1.00 -2.93 20.20
C ARG A 106 -0.97 -3.65 18.86
N ILE A 107 -0.05 -4.60 18.69
CA ILE A 107 0.12 -5.34 17.44
C ILE A 107 -0.22 -6.81 17.68
N GLU A 108 -1.08 -7.35 16.85
CA GLU A 108 -1.65 -8.68 17.01
C GLU A 108 -1.52 -9.45 15.68
N ARG A 109 -0.98 -10.67 15.76
CA ARG A 109 -1.00 -11.65 14.67
C ARG A 109 -2.16 -12.60 14.92
N TRP A 110 -3.07 -12.65 13.96
CA TRP A 110 -4.25 -13.48 13.99
C TRP A 110 -4.08 -14.63 13.01
N GLN A 111 -4.29 -15.86 13.47
CA GLN A 111 -4.17 -17.04 12.62
C GLN A 111 -5.42 -17.90 12.77
N ASN A 112 -6.09 -18.13 11.64
CA ASN A 112 -7.18 -19.09 11.59
C ASN A 112 -6.65 -20.50 11.89
N THR A 113 -7.24 -21.18 12.86
CA THR A 113 -6.76 -22.48 13.35
C THR A 113 -7.06 -23.64 12.42
N GLU A 114 -8.00 -23.48 11.49
CA GLU A 114 -8.36 -24.50 10.51
C GLU A 114 -7.56 -24.35 9.21
N SER A 115 -7.52 -23.14 8.65
CA SER A 115 -6.87 -22.87 7.36
C SER A 115 -5.39 -22.48 7.48
N GLY A 116 -4.94 -22.07 8.67
CA GLY A 116 -3.61 -21.52 8.90
C GLY A 116 -3.40 -20.11 8.33
N VAL A 117 -4.41 -19.51 7.68
CA VAL A 117 -4.31 -18.17 7.09
C VAL A 117 -4.08 -17.13 8.20
N VAL A 118 -3.14 -16.23 7.95
CA VAL A 118 -2.71 -15.20 8.88
C VAL A 118 -3.12 -13.83 8.38
N HIS A 119 -3.61 -12.99 9.28
CA HIS A 119 -3.69 -11.55 9.10
C HIS A 119 -3.13 -10.84 10.33
N TRP A 120 -2.90 -9.54 10.22
CA TRP A 120 -2.41 -8.72 11.32
C TRP A 120 -3.37 -7.58 11.65
N ARG A 121 -3.44 -7.23 12.92
CA ARG A 121 -4.19 -6.08 13.43
C ARG A 121 -3.27 -5.23 14.28
N SER A 122 -3.27 -3.92 14.03
CA SER A 122 -2.59 -2.95 14.91
C SER A 122 -3.57 -1.89 15.38
N ILE A 123 -3.50 -1.52 16.66
CA ILE A 123 -4.37 -0.50 17.25
C ILE A 123 -3.46 0.57 17.87
N SER A 124 -3.55 1.79 17.36
CA SER A 124 -2.76 2.91 17.88
C SER A 124 -3.30 3.43 19.21
N LYS A 125 -2.52 4.25 19.92
CA LYS A 125 -2.96 4.92 21.15
C LYS A 125 -4.11 5.90 20.95
N GLU A 126 -4.35 6.33 19.71
CA GLU A 126 -5.50 7.14 19.29
C GLU A 126 -6.72 6.27 18.91
N ASN A 127 -6.73 4.99 19.27
CA ASN A 127 -7.80 4.03 18.94
C ASN A 127 -8.06 3.88 17.44
N VAL A 128 -7.01 4.03 16.62
CA VAL A 128 -7.11 3.75 15.19
C VAL A 128 -6.67 2.32 14.94
N THR A 129 -7.59 1.49 14.46
CA THR A 129 -7.33 0.11 14.10
C THR A 129 -6.94 0.02 12.63
N SER A 130 -5.89 -0.74 12.33
CA SER A 130 -5.42 -1.04 10.98
C SER A 130 -5.34 -2.56 10.81
N ILE A 131 -5.92 -3.06 9.73
CA ILE A 131 -5.97 -4.50 9.39
C ILE A 131 -5.10 -4.72 8.16
N TYR A 132 -4.23 -5.73 8.22
CA TYR A 132 -3.28 -6.05 7.17
C TYR A 132 -3.45 -7.49 6.70
N GLY A 133 -3.57 -7.68 5.38
CA GLY A 133 -3.58 -9.00 4.77
C GLY A 133 -4.77 -9.88 5.18
N LEU A 134 -5.96 -9.30 5.40
CA LEU A 134 -7.16 -10.06 5.78
C LEU A 134 -7.59 -10.99 4.65
N THR A 135 -7.60 -10.48 3.43
CA THR A 135 -7.86 -11.23 2.19
C THR A 135 -6.57 -11.59 1.44
N ASP A 136 -6.64 -12.55 0.52
CA ASP A 136 -5.52 -12.93 -0.35
C ASP A 136 -5.10 -11.79 -1.31
N ALA A 137 -6.05 -10.92 -1.67
CA ALA A 137 -5.82 -9.72 -2.47
C ALA A 137 -4.82 -8.76 -1.80
N SER A 138 -4.77 -8.72 -0.47
CA SER A 138 -3.87 -7.85 0.31
C SER A 138 -2.66 -8.59 0.89
N ARG A 139 -2.33 -9.79 0.38
CA ARG A 139 -1.12 -10.55 0.76
C ARG A 139 -0.20 -10.76 -0.44
N VAL A 140 1.10 -10.60 -0.23
CA VAL A 140 2.14 -11.04 -1.18
C VAL A 140 2.57 -12.44 -0.75
N GLU A 141 2.03 -13.45 -1.42
CA GLU A 141 2.18 -14.85 -1.03
C GLU A 141 2.23 -15.79 -2.23
N ILE A 142 2.84 -16.95 -2.01
CA ILE A 142 2.79 -18.09 -2.93
C ILE A 142 2.34 -19.33 -2.17
N THR A 143 1.81 -20.31 -2.90
CA THR A 143 1.61 -21.67 -2.38
C THR A 143 2.72 -22.55 -2.91
N GLU A 144 3.52 -23.11 -2.02
CA GLU A 144 4.62 -24.03 -2.36
C GLU A 144 4.51 -25.28 -1.50
N GLU A 145 4.56 -26.47 -2.13
CA GLU A 145 4.43 -27.76 -1.44
C GLU A 145 3.17 -27.88 -0.56
N GLY A 146 2.07 -27.23 -0.97
CA GLY A 146 0.81 -27.24 -0.23
C GLY A 146 0.77 -26.31 0.99
N SER A 147 1.83 -25.53 1.23
CA SER A 147 1.90 -24.54 2.31
C SER A 147 1.87 -23.11 1.77
N LEU A 148 1.10 -22.25 2.43
CA LEU A 148 1.08 -20.81 2.13
C LEU A 148 2.34 -20.14 2.69
N ARG A 149 3.09 -19.47 1.82
CA ARG A 149 4.28 -18.69 2.17
C ARG A 149 3.99 -17.20 1.97
N THR A 150 3.37 -16.58 2.98
CA THR A 150 3.09 -15.14 2.97
C THR A 150 4.34 -14.35 3.38
N PHE A 151 4.80 -13.48 2.48
CA PHE A 151 5.95 -12.60 2.70
C PHE A 151 5.56 -11.26 3.32
N GLU A 152 4.48 -10.65 2.82
CA GLU A 152 4.03 -9.30 3.18
C GLU A 152 2.50 -9.23 3.28
N TRP A 153 2.01 -8.63 4.36
CA TRP A 153 0.61 -8.32 4.64
C TRP A 153 0.41 -6.82 4.44
N LEU A 154 -0.37 -6.45 3.44
CA LEU A 154 -0.62 -5.07 3.02
C LEU A 154 -1.81 -4.49 3.79
N LEU A 155 -1.79 -3.19 4.08
CA LEU A 155 -2.91 -2.51 4.74
C LEU A 155 -4.17 -2.67 3.89
N GLU A 156 -5.22 -3.25 4.44
CA GLU A 156 -6.50 -3.47 3.75
C GLU A 156 -7.60 -2.56 4.28
N ARG A 157 -7.66 -2.37 5.60
CA ARG A 157 -8.66 -1.51 6.24
C ARG A 157 -8.06 -0.68 7.35
N ARG A 158 -8.63 0.50 7.55
CA ARG A 158 -8.33 1.37 8.69
C ARG A 158 -9.62 1.99 9.19
N TYR A 159 -9.87 1.96 10.49
CA TYR A 159 -11.02 2.63 11.09
C TYR A 159 -10.67 3.28 12.42
N ASP A 160 -11.37 4.35 12.78
CA ASP A 160 -11.21 5.07 14.05
C ASP A 160 -12.37 4.81 15.02
N ASP A 161 -12.25 5.36 16.23
CA ASP A 161 -13.26 5.28 17.29
C ASP A 161 -14.51 6.14 17.05
N ARG A 162 -14.57 6.88 15.94
CA ARG A 162 -15.70 7.72 15.52
C ARG A 162 -16.50 7.05 14.39
N GLY A 163 -16.09 5.86 13.96
CA GLY A 163 -16.74 5.11 12.89
C GLY A 163 -16.34 5.59 11.49
N ASN A 164 -15.24 6.34 11.32
CA ASN A 164 -14.66 6.57 10.01
C ASN A 164 -13.91 5.33 9.53
N GLU A 165 -14.00 5.02 8.25
CA GLU A 165 -13.32 3.87 7.62
C GLU A 165 -12.59 4.28 6.34
N MET A 166 -11.47 3.61 6.10
CA MET A 166 -10.77 3.55 4.83
C MET A 166 -10.59 2.11 4.38
N VAL A 167 -10.78 1.86 3.09
CA VAL A 167 -10.55 0.55 2.47
C VAL A 167 -9.52 0.70 1.34
N PHE A 168 -8.55 -0.20 1.32
CA PHE A 168 -7.43 -0.21 0.39
C PHE A 168 -7.50 -1.45 -0.49
N HIS A 169 -7.69 -1.22 -1.79
CA HIS A 169 -7.84 -2.26 -2.78
C HIS A 169 -6.57 -2.41 -3.59
N TYR A 170 -6.19 -3.65 -3.87
CA TYR A 170 -4.99 -3.98 -4.62
C TYR A 170 -5.32 -4.75 -5.89
N LYS A 171 -4.49 -4.56 -6.92
CA LYS A 171 -4.50 -5.35 -8.15
C LYS A 171 -3.27 -6.26 -8.19
N THR A 172 -3.49 -7.53 -8.51
CA THR A 172 -2.44 -8.55 -8.58
C THR A 172 -1.75 -8.51 -9.94
N GLU A 173 -0.41 -8.67 -9.94
CA GLU A 173 0.38 -8.83 -11.17
C GLU A 173 0.12 -10.17 -11.84
N ASP A 174 0.14 -10.18 -13.17
CA ASP A 174 0.02 -11.41 -13.93
C ASP A 174 1.27 -12.28 -13.70
N GLU A 175 1.06 -13.55 -13.33
CA GLU A 175 2.13 -14.54 -13.09
C GLU A 175 3.14 -14.13 -12.00
N SER A 176 2.79 -13.21 -11.10
CA SER A 176 3.63 -12.82 -9.97
C SER A 176 2.81 -12.48 -8.72
N PRO A 177 3.29 -12.77 -7.49
CA PRO A 177 2.59 -12.40 -6.27
C PRO A 177 2.61 -10.90 -5.97
N LYS A 178 3.18 -10.06 -6.84
CA LYS A 178 3.21 -8.60 -6.67
C LYS A 178 1.79 -8.04 -6.59
N ARG A 179 1.59 -7.12 -5.66
CA ARG A 179 0.35 -6.34 -5.50
C ARG A 179 0.63 -4.87 -5.76
N TYR A 180 -0.33 -4.21 -6.41
CA TYR A 180 -0.31 -2.78 -6.69
C TYR A 180 -1.52 -2.13 -6.05
N LEU A 181 -1.29 -1.11 -5.21
CA LEU A 181 -2.39 -0.32 -4.68
C LEU A 181 -3.18 0.27 -5.85
N LYS A 182 -4.48 0.01 -5.88
CA LYS A 182 -5.35 0.32 -7.02
C LYS A 182 -6.39 1.37 -6.67
N ARG A 183 -7.00 1.26 -5.49
CA ARG A 183 -8.04 2.18 -5.05
C ARG A 183 -7.99 2.37 -3.54
N ILE A 184 -8.24 3.58 -3.08
CA ILE A 184 -8.50 3.90 -1.67
C ILE A 184 -9.89 4.51 -1.60
N GLN A 185 -10.75 3.96 -0.76
CA GLN A 185 -12.07 4.51 -0.49
C GLN A 185 -12.09 5.06 0.94
N TYR A 186 -12.67 6.23 1.14
CA TYR A 186 -12.77 6.85 2.46
C TYR A 186 -13.93 7.85 2.53
N GLY A 187 -14.26 8.28 3.74
CA GLY A 187 -15.44 9.11 3.99
C GLY A 187 -16.73 8.31 3.81
N ASN A 188 -16.83 7.17 4.49
CA ASN A 188 -18.04 6.35 4.57
C ASN A 188 -19.26 7.14 5.05
N ARG A 189 -20.42 6.96 4.40
CA ARG A 189 -21.69 7.65 4.70
C ARG A 189 -22.25 7.21 6.04
N HIS A 190 -22.21 5.91 6.29
CA HIS A 190 -22.67 5.31 7.54
C HIS A 190 -21.48 4.96 8.42
N ALA A 191 -21.59 5.22 9.73
CA ALA A 191 -20.55 4.86 10.69
C ALA A 191 -20.23 3.36 10.57
N ALA A 192 -18.95 3.05 10.37
CA ALA A 192 -18.52 1.66 10.21
C ALA A 192 -18.69 0.90 11.53
N ASN A 193 -19.17 -0.34 11.43
CA ASN A 193 -19.15 -1.29 12.52
C ASN A 193 -18.04 -2.31 12.24
N PRO A 194 -16.95 -2.33 13.01
CA PRO A 194 -15.83 -3.26 12.81
C PRO A 194 -16.25 -4.75 12.76
N SER A 195 -17.32 -5.11 13.47
CA SER A 195 -17.83 -6.49 13.55
C SER A 195 -18.66 -6.89 12.31
N ILE A 196 -19.11 -5.90 11.50
CA ILE A 196 -19.86 -6.11 10.26
C ILE A 196 -19.26 -5.19 9.18
N PRO A 197 -18.17 -5.61 8.54
CA PRO A 197 -17.55 -4.83 7.47
C PRO A 197 -18.55 -4.64 6.33
N SER A 198 -18.78 -3.39 5.92
CA SER A 198 -19.53 -3.09 4.70
C SER A 198 -18.60 -3.26 3.50
N ASP A 199 -19.00 -4.12 2.56
CA ASP A 199 -18.32 -4.28 1.26
C ASP A 199 -18.98 -3.45 0.16
N SER A 200 -19.85 -2.51 0.52
CA SER A 200 -20.54 -1.68 -0.46
C SER A 200 -19.63 -0.57 -0.98
N ASP A 201 -19.18 -0.74 -2.23
CA ASP A 201 -18.42 0.24 -3.00
C ASP A 201 -19.06 1.64 -3.06
N SER A 202 -20.39 1.71 -2.94
CA SER A 202 -21.18 2.94 -2.97
C SER A 202 -21.31 3.67 -1.63
N ASP A 203 -20.79 3.10 -0.53
CA ASP A 203 -20.94 3.68 0.80
C ASP A 203 -19.93 4.80 1.08
N PHE A 204 -18.90 4.96 0.24
CA PHE A 204 -17.86 5.98 0.42
C PHE A 204 -18.10 7.25 -0.41
N LEU A 205 -17.77 8.41 0.15
CA LEU A 205 -17.89 9.71 -0.52
C LEU A 205 -16.71 9.98 -1.47
N PHE A 206 -15.55 9.38 -1.21
CA PHE A 206 -14.32 9.66 -1.93
C PHE A 206 -13.65 8.38 -2.41
N ASP A 207 -13.20 8.40 -3.67
CA ASP A 207 -12.43 7.33 -4.29
C ASP A 207 -11.12 7.92 -4.83
N VAL A 208 -9.98 7.36 -4.42
CA VAL A 208 -8.67 7.64 -5.01
C VAL A 208 -8.27 6.44 -5.84
N VAL A 209 -8.04 6.62 -7.13
CA VAL A 209 -7.66 5.54 -8.06
C VAL A 209 -6.23 5.74 -8.52
N PHE A 210 -5.42 4.70 -8.37
CA PHE A 210 -4.07 4.61 -8.90
C PHE A 210 -4.14 3.96 -10.29
N ASP A 211 -3.82 4.75 -11.30
CA ASP A 211 -3.85 4.36 -12.70
C ASP A 211 -2.45 3.95 -13.16
N TYR A 212 -2.33 2.75 -13.71
CA TYR A 212 -1.11 2.17 -14.28
C TYR A 212 -1.16 2.13 -15.82
N GLY A 213 -2.11 2.87 -16.41
CA GLY A 213 -2.30 3.04 -17.85
C GLY A 213 -3.57 2.38 -18.41
N GLU A 214 -4.39 1.74 -17.56
CA GLU A 214 -5.62 1.02 -17.94
C GLU A 214 -6.90 1.86 -17.91
N HIS A 215 -6.88 3.05 -17.29
CA HIS A 215 -8.06 3.89 -17.17
C HIS A 215 -8.16 4.89 -18.34
N GLY A 216 -8.86 4.55 -19.41
CA GLY A 216 -9.17 5.51 -20.48
C GLY A 216 -10.14 6.60 -20.00
N GLY A 217 -9.80 7.87 -20.25
CA GLY A 217 -10.67 9.01 -19.93
C GLY A 217 -10.67 9.39 -18.45
N ASN A 218 -11.85 9.79 -17.95
CA ASN A 218 -12.10 10.34 -16.61
C ASN A 218 -13.07 9.46 -15.79
N GLN A 219 -12.92 8.13 -15.86
CA GLN A 219 -13.82 7.16 -15.22
C GLN A 219 -13.06 6.22 -14.28
N ILE A 220 -13.78 5.52 -13.39
CA ILE A 220 -13.20 4.59 -12.42
C ILE A 220 -12.96 3.21 -13.06
N GLU A 221 -13.71 2.89 -14.11
CA GLU A 221 -13.71 1.61 -14.79
C GLU A 221 -12.48 1.45 -15.68
N GLU A 222 -11.85 0.28 -15.56
CA GLU A 222 -10.77 -0.13 -16.44
C GLU A 222 -11.33 -0.44 -17.83
N ASN A 223 -10.72 0.12 -18.88
CA ASN A 223 -11.19 -0.05 -20.25
C ASN A 223 -10.05 -0.37 -21.24
N SER A 224 -8.87 -0.66 -20.70
CA SER A 224 -7.67 -1.01 -21.43
C SER A 224 -6.81 -1.94 -20.56
N GLU A 225 -5.81 -2.58 -21.15
CA GLU A 225 -4.81 -3.30 -20.35
C GLU A 225 -3.83 -2.30 -19.71
N TRP A 226 -3.41 -2.59 -18.48
CA TRP A 226 -2.35 -1.83 -17.83
C TRP A 226 -1.00 -2.04 -18.52
N LYS A 227 -0.21 -0.99 -18.63
CA LYS A 227 1.02 -1.00 -19.45
C LYS A 227 2.21 -1.53 -18.68
N ASP A 228 3.05 -2.30 -19.35
CA ASP A 228 4.38 -2.63 -18.85
C ASP A 228 5.29 -1.40 -18.91
N ARG A 229 6.14 -1.26 -17.90
CA ARG A 229 7.30 -0.37 -17.89
C ARG A 229 8.42 -0.92 -18.76
N LEU A 230 9.31 -0.07 -19.24
CA LEU A 230 10.46 -0.50 -20.06
C LEU A 230 11.58 -1.18 -19.24
N ASP A 231 11.67 -0.91 -17.94
CA ASP A 231 12.67 -1.44 -17.00
C ASP A 231 12.05 -2.36 -15.93
N PRO A 232 11.44 -3.51 -16.31
CA PRO A 232 10.87 -4.43 -15.33
C PRO A 232 11.99 -5.09 -14.50
N PHE A 233 11.74 -5.23 -13.19
CA PHE A 233 12.73 -5.76 -12.26
C PHE A 233 12.10 -6.74 -11.26
N SER A 234 12.94 -7.58 -10.66
CA SER A 234 12.51 -8.59 -9.69
C SER A 234 13.25 -8.42 -8.37
N SER A 235 12.55 -8.68 -7.28
CA SER A 235 13.18 -8.93 -5.97
C SER A 235 13.03 -10.39 -5.62
N PHE A 236 14.11 -10.98 -5.10
CA PHE A 236 14.14 -12.36 -4.57
C PHE A 236 14.39 -12.38 -3.06
N ARG A 237 14.29 -11.23 -2.38
CA ARG A 237 14.52 -11.15 -0.93
C ARG A 237 13.51 -11.97 -0.12
N SER A 238 12.33 -12.22 -0.67
CA SER A 238 11.33 -13.12 -0.11
C SER A 238 11.69 -14.60 -0.26
N GLY A 239 12.68 -14.97 -1.07
CA GLY A 239 12.93 -16.38 -1.40
C GLY A 239 12.08 -16.89 -2.58
N PHE A 240 11.21 -16.06 -3.13
CA PHE A 240 10.53 -16.27 -4.43
C PHE A 240 10.53 -14.99 -5.26
N GLU A 241 10.21 -15.08 -6.54
CA GLU A 241 10.22 -13.91 -7.42
C GLU A 241 9.03 -12.97 -7.13
N ILE A 242 9.33 -11.71 -6.82
CA ILE A 242 8.36 -10.61 -6.83
C ILE A 242 8.72 -9.69 -8.01
N ARG A 243 8.02 -9.84 -9.13
CA ARG A 243 8.25 -9.09 -10.36
C ARG A 243 7.46 -7.79 -10.34
N THR A 244 8.12 -6.67 -10.60
CA THR A 244 7.47 -5.35 -10.74
C THR A 244 7.54 -4.90 -12.20
N ARG A 245 6.38 -4.77 -12.84
CA ARG A 245 6.25 -4.41 -14.26
C ARG A 245 5.45 -3.14 -14.51
N ARG A 246 4.81 -2.55 -13.49
CA ARG A 246 3.91 -1.41 -13.68
C ARG A 246 4.50 -0.10 -13.16
N LEU A 247 4.10 1.01 -13.78
CA LEU A 247 4.36 2.38 -13.33
C LEU A 247 3.02 3.11 -13.18
N CYS A 248 2.83 3.79 -12.05
CA CYS A 248 1.63 4.59 -11.83
C CYS A 248 1.72 5.85 -12.72
N ARG A 249 0.80 5.97 -13.66
CA ARG A 249 0.71 7.04 -14.65
C ARG A 249 -0.12 8.22 -14.14
N ARG A 250 -1.18 7.94 -13.39
CA ARG A 250 -2.03 8.96 -12.80
C ARG A 250 -2.54 8.54 -11.43
N VAL A 251 -2.84 9.53 -10.60
CA VAL A 251 -3.67 9.36 -9.41
C VAL A 251 -4.91 10.23 -9.58
N LEU A 252 -6.07 9.59 -9.64
CA LEU A 252 -7.37 10.19 -9.91
C LEU A 252 -8.16 10.30 -8.61
N VAL A 253 -8.81 11.43 -8.35
CA VAL A 253 -9.63 11.65 -7.17
C VAL A 253 -11.06 11.90 -7.61
N PHE A 254 -11.97 11.02 -7.19
CA PHE A 254 -13.39 11.08 -7.49
C PHE A 254 -14.21 11.38 -6.24
N HIS A 255 -15.26 12.17 -6.41
CA HIS A 255 -16.24 12.49 -5.38
C HIS A 255 -17.60 11.89 -5.75
N ARG A 256 -18.30 11.36 -4.76
CA ARG A 256 -19.71 10.93 -4.84
C ARG A 256 -20.57 11.86 -3.98
N LEU A 257 -20.39 13.16 -4.20
CA LEU A 257 -21.08 14.24 -3.48
C LEU A 257 -22.16 14.80 -4.42
N ASP A 258 -23.42 14.38 -4.27
CA ASP A 258 -24.53 15.01 -4.99
C ASP A 258 -25.43 15.81 -4.05
N SER A 259 -25.70 17.04 -4.47
CA SER A 259 -26.63 18.00 -3.90
C SER A 259 -28.08 17.82 -4.40
N ASN A 260 -28.30 17.02 -5.44
CA ASN A 260 -29.60 16.85 -6.13
C ASN A 260 -30.22 15.44 -6.01
N GLY A 261 -29.65 14.56 -5.18
CA GLY A 261 -30.28 13.28 -4.80
C GLY A 261 -29.83 12.03 -5.57
N ASP A 262 -28.97 12.12 -6.59
CA ASP A 262 -28.39 10.93 -7.26
C ASP A 262 -26.91 10.71 -6.87
N SER A 263 -26.70 10.50 -5.57
CA SER A 263 -25.38 10.32 -4.93
C SER A 263 -24.57 9.09 -5.37
N SER A 264 -24.98 8.41 -6.43
CA SER A 264 -24.42 7.13 -6.85
C SER A 264 -23.22 7.26 -7.80
N LEU A 265 -23.17 8.27 -8.66
CA LEU A 265 -22.15 8.36 -9.73
C LEU A 265 -20.89 9.14 -9.31
N PRO A 266 -19.70 8.54 -9.43
CA PRO A 266 -18.43 9.19 -9.10
C PRO A 266 -18.07 10.26 -10.15
N ARG A 267 -17.68 11.44 -9.68
CA ARG A 267 -17.20 12.54 -10.53
C ARG A 267 -15.72 12.79 -10.29
N LEU A 268 -14.92 12.79 -11.36
CA LEU A 268 -13.50 13.14 -11.28
C LEU A 268 -13.36 14.63 -10.94
N VAL A 269 -12.67 14.95 -9.86
CA VAL A 269 -12.43 16.35 -9.45
C VAL A 269 -10.97 16.76 -9.65
N ARG A 270 -10.05 15.81 -9.59
CA ARG A 270 -8.61 16.06 -9.64
C ARG A 270 -7.85 14.86 -10.21
N CYS A 271 -6.80 15.17 -10.97
CA CYS A 271 -5.84 14.20 -11.47
C CYS A 271 -4.42 14.72 -11.21
N MET A 272 -3.57 13.83 -10.69
CA MET A 272 -2.11 14.00 -10.69
C MET A 272 -1.55 13.13 -11.81
N GLU A 273 -0.90 13.74 -12.79
CA GLU A 273 -0.31 13.09 -13.95
C GLU A 273 1.19 12.94 -13.75
N PHE A 274 1.72 11.73 -13.98
CA PHE A 274 3.12 11.39 -13.80
C PHE A 274 3.73 10.99 -15.14
N GLU A 275 4.75 11.74 -15.56
CA GLU A 275 5.49 11.48 -16.79
C GLU A 275 6.92 11.11 -16.48
N TYR A 276 7.39 10.12 -17.21
CA TYR A 276 8.63 9.42 -16.95
C TYR A 276 9.55 9.53 -18.16
N ASP A 277 10.84 9.69 -17.91
CA ASP A 277 11.87 9.24 -18.83
C ASP A 277 12.03 7.74 -18.63
N GLU A 278 11.26 7.00 -19.42
CA GLU A 278 11.32 5.55 -19.47
C GLU A 278 12.42 5.11 -20.42
N ASN A 279 13.27 4.23 -19.92
CA ASN A 279 14.26 3.53 -20.70
C ASN A 279 14.41 2.11 -20.15
N PRO A 280 15.06 1.19 -20.88
CA PRO A 280 15.19 -0.20 -20.43
C PRO A 280 16.02 -0.42 -19.14
N TYR A 281 16.70 0.61 -18.64
CA TYR A 281 17.61 0.48 -17.50
C TYR A 281 17.00 1.02 -16.20
N LEU A 282 16.44 2.24 -16.24
CA LEU A 282 15.90 2.91 -15.07
C LEU A 282 14.94 4.05 -15.47
N SER A 283 13.65 3.84 -15.21
CA SER A 283 12.62 4.85 -15.41
C SER A 283 12.63 5.90 -14.29
N LYS A 284 12.63 7.18 -14.67
CA LYS A 284 12.76 8.32 -13.76
C LYS A 284 11.57 9.27 -13.93
N LEU A 285 10.95 9.68 -12.82
CA LEU A 285 9.83 10.62 -12.83
C LEU A 285 10.32 12.02 -13.20
N GLN A 286 10.00 12.51 -14.39
CA GLN A 286 10.46 13.80 -14.90
C GLN A 286 9.47 14.93 -14.68
N ARG A 287 8.16 14.63 -14.73
CA ARG A 287 7.16 15.69 -14.69
C ARG A 287 5.93 15.26 -13.91
N ILE A 288 5.45 16.16 -13.05
CA ILE A 288 4.21 15.99 -12.29
C ILE A 288 3.28 17.14 -12.64
N THR A 289 2.09 16.82 -13.14
CA THR A 289 1.09 17.83 -13.52
C THR A 289 -0.18 17.64 -12.71
N ARG A 290 -0.65 18.72 -12.09
CA ARG A 290 -1.94 18.70 -11.39
C ARG A 290 -3.03 19.28 -12.28
N ARG A 291 -4.09 18.52 -12.51
CA ARG A 291 -5.26 18.91 -13.28
C ARG A 291 -6.51 18.91 -12.41
N GLY A 292 -7.33 19.95 -12.55
CA GLY A 292 -8.68 20.03 -11.97
C GLY A 292 -9.74 19.92 -13.06
N TYR A 293 -10.91 19.43 -12.69
CA TYR A 293 -12.05 19.24 -13.58
C TYR A 293 -13.26 20.02 -13.06
N GLY A 294 -13.93 20.72 -13.97
CA GLY A 294 -15.17 21.44 -13.72
C GLY A 294 -16.41 20.59 -13.95
N GLU A 295 -17.56 21.06 -13.44
CA GLU A 295 -18.86 20.37 -13.59
C GLU A 295 -19.31 20.21 -15.05
N ASP A 296 -18.87 21.12 -15.92
CA ASP A 296 -19.13 21.13 -17.37
C ASP A 296 -18.23 20.15 -18.15
N GLY A 297 -17.38 19.38 -17.45
CA GLY A 297 -16.40 18.49 -18.05
C GLY A 297 -15.15 19.21 -18.56
N SER A 298 -15.06 20.53 -18.41
CA SER A 298 -13.82 21.27 -18.72
C SER A 298 -12.70 20.86 -17.75
N SER A 299 -11.45 21.00 -18.18
CA SER A 299 -10.30 20.75 -17.32
C SER A 299 -9.24 21.83 -17.48
N ARG A 300 -8.50 22.09 -16.40
CA ARG A 300 -7.37 23.02 -16.39
C ARG A 300 -6.22 22.41 -15.60
N ALA A 301 -5.01 22.60 -16.11
CA ALA A 301 -3.79 22.15 -15.46
C ALA A 301 -3.06 23.34 -14.81
N LEU A 302 -2.45 23.11 -13.65
CA LEU A 302 -1.43 23.98 -13.11
C LEU A 302 -0.11 23.78 -13.87
N PRO A 303 0.82 24.76 -13.83
CA PRO A 303 2.17 24.57 -14.35
C PRO A 303 2.80 23.30 -13.77
N PRO A 304 3.46 22.47 -14.60
CA PRO A 304 4.03 21.22 -14.15
C PRO A 304 5.24 21.45 -13.23
N LEU A 305 5.45 20.52 -12.30
CA LEU A 305 6.71 20.38 -11.59
C LEU A 305 7.65 19.51 -12.44
N GLU A 306 8.78 20.06 -12.85
CA GLU A 306 9.81 19.35 -13.60
C GLU A 306 10.96 18.92 -12.68
N LEU A 307 11.44 17.70 -12.90
CA LEU A 307 12.47 17.03 -12.13
C LEU A 307 13.57 16.57 -13.08
N THR A 308 14.82 16.76 -12.67
CA THR A 308 15.99 16.27 -13.39
C THR A 308 16.86 15.43 -12.46
N TYR A 309 17.60 14.51 -13.05
CA TYR A 309 18.44 13.57 -12.32
C TYR A 309 19.87 13.71 -12.82
N ALA A 310 20.83 13.39 -11.95
CA ALA A 310 22.22 13.31 -12.36
C ALA A 310 22.37 12.34 -13.55
N PRO A 311 23.12 12.72 -14.59
CA PRO A 311 23.44 11.81 -15.68
C PRO A 311 24.29 10.66 -15.15
N VAL A 312 24.26 9.53 -15.85
CA VAL A 312 25.25 8.47 -15.60
C VAL A 312 26.62 9.06 -15.95
N PRO A 313 27.60 9.05 -15.02
CA PRO A 313 28.94 9.54 -15.31
C PRO A 313 29.51 8.77 -16.50
N ASP A 314 30.17 9.47 -17.42
CA ASP A 314 30.91 8.80 -18.49
C ASP A 314 32.08 8.03 -17.88
N LEU A 315 31.92 6.71 -17.76
CA LEU A 315 32.93 5.81 -17.21
C LEU A 315 34.20 5.79 -18.07
N ALA A 316 34.15 6.21 -19.34
CA ALA A 316 35.33 6.36 -20.19
C ALA A 316 36.15 7.61 -19.84
N ALA A 317 35.53 8.64 -19.25
CA ALA A 317 36.22 9.84 -18.77
C ALA A 317 36.87 9.64 -17.38
N ALA A 318 36.48 8.60 -16.65
CA ALA A 318 37.08 8.21 -15.38
C ALA A 318 38.40 7.46 -15.62
N SER A 319 39.46 8.20 -15.97
CA SER A 319 40.81 7.61 -16.01
C SER A 319 41.14 7.03 -14.62
N PRO A 320 41.62 5.77 -14.52
CA PRO A 320 42.11 5.26 -13.26
C PRO A 320 43.24 6.17 -12.81
N LYS A 321 43.17 6.68 -11.57
CA LYS A 321 44.33 7.31 -10.95
C LYS A 321 45.41 6.24 -10.88
N THR A 322 46.38 6.29 -11.79
CA THR A 322 47.64 5.58 -11.62
C THR A 322 48.25 6.12 -10.33
N SER A 323 48.28 5.29 -9.31
CA SER A 323 49.06 5.54 -8.11
C SER A 323 50.52 5.54 -8.54
N ASP A 324 51.15 6.71 -8.56
CA ASP A 324 52.60 6.80 -8.57
C ASP A 324 53.09 6.23 -7.24
N LEU A 325 53.63 5.00 -7.29
CA LEU A 325 54.45 4.38 -6.25
C LEU A 325 55.92 4.53 -6.62
#